data_AF-A0A9W7HCB4-F1
#
_entry.id   AF-A0A9W7HCB4-F1
#
_cell.length_a   1.000
_cell.length_b   1.000
_cell.length_c   1.000
_cell.angle_alpha   90.00
_cell.angle_beta   90.00
_cell.angle_gamma   90.00
#
_symmetry.space_group_name_H-M   'P 1'
#
loop_
_entity.id
_entity.type
_entity.pdbx_description
1 polymer ?
#
loop_
_entity_poly.entity_id
_entity_poly.type
_entity_poly.pdbx_seq_one_letter_code
_entity_poly.pdbx_strand_id
1 'polypeptide(L)'
;MASFFAAARSVFRSSSARNAAAQLAPQSRAAPSPFRVSSRIPLSNCIFRRPVEARVCLESVVPYHSATASALTSSMLTIPRRSYASISGGKLADKRNIGDHRRRLLAAKFELRRKLYKALCKDPNLPSDMRDKHRNKLSKLPRNSSFARVRNRCIFTGRPRSVYKFFRVSRIVFRGLAAQGSLMGVKKASW
;
A
#
# COMPACT_ATOMS: atom_id res chain seq x y z
N MET A 1 -65.01 22.14 -25.59
CA MET A 1 -65.66 20.85 -25.86
C MET A 1 -64.80 20.09 -26.87
N ALA A 2 -63.83 19.33 -26.39
CA ALA A 2 -63.03 18.41 -27.21
C ALA A 2 -62.77 17.17 -26.34
N SER A 3 -63.48 16.10 -26.65
CA SER A 3 -63.44 14.80 -26.00
C SER A 3 -62.44 13.91 -26.73
N PHE A 4 -61.37 13.49 -26.04
CA PHE A 4 -60.56 12.35 -26.46
C PHE A 4 -60.34 11.41 -25.27
N PHE A 5 -60.78 10.17 -25.48
CA PHE A 5 -60.70 9.02 -24.61
C PHE A 5 -59.24 8.70 -24.23
N ALA A 6 -58.96 8.54 -22.92
CA ALA A 6 -57.75 7.90 -22.44
C ALA A 6 -58.11 6.52 -21.86
N ALA A 7 -57.67 5.47 -22.55
CA ALA A 7 -57.97 4.08 -22.27
C ALA A 7 -57.36 3.60 -20.94
N ALA A 8 -58.18 2.95 -20.12
CA ALA A 8 -57.75 2.13 -19.01
C ALA A 8 -57.06 0.86 -19.52
N ARG A 9 -55.85 0.57 -19.05
CA ARG A 9 -55.21 -0.75 -19.18
C ARG A 9 -54.71 -1.18 -17.82
N SER A 10 -55.57 -1.93 -17.14
CA SER A 10 -55.22 -2.82 -16.04
C SER A 10 -54.43 -4.01 -16.59
N VAL A 11 -53.26 -4.28 -16.03
CA VAL A 11 -52.61 -5.59 -16.16
C VAL A 11 -52.18 -6.01 -14.76
N PHE A 12 -53.10 -6.68 -14.08
CA PHE A 12 -52.76 -7.64 -13.05
C PHE A 12 -51.84 -8.70 -13.69
N ARG A 13 -50.61 -8.81 -13.19
CA ARG A 13 -49.82 -10.05 -13.31
C ARG A 13 -49.43 -10.51 -11.92
N SER A 14 -50.37 -11.20 -11.30
CA SER A 14 -50.12 -12.21 -10.29
C SER A 14 -49.34 -13.36 -10.93
N SER A 15 -48.20 -13.75 -10.34
CA SER A 15 -47.68 -15.11 -10.51
C SER A 15 -46.98 -15.57 -9.24
N SER A 16 -47.73 -16.41 -8.53
CA SER A 16 -47.33 -17.57 -7.74
C SER A 16 -46.06 -17.47 -6.88
N ALA A 17 -46.30 -17.35 -5.58
CA ALA A 17 -45.47 -18.02 -4.58
C ALA A 17 -45.23 -19.49 -5.00
N ARG A 18 -43.97 -19.92 -4.96
CA ARG A 18 -43.59 -21.32 -4.86
C ARG A 18 -42.64 -21.42 -3.68
N ASN A 19 -43.19 -21.81 -2.53
CA ASN A 19 -42.41 -22.27 -1.40
C ASN A 19 -42.19 -23.78 -1.53
N ALA A 20 -40.96 -24.18 -1.16
CA ALA A 20 -40.56 -25.44 -0.54
C ALA A 20 -40.64 -26.75 -1.35
N ALA A 21 -39.47 -27.35 -1.62
CA ALA A 21 -39.07 -28.65 -1.07
C ALA A 21 -37.67 -29.09 -1.57
N ALA A 22 -36.84 -29.57 -0.63
CA ALA A 22 -35.70 -30.52 -0.74
C ALA A 22 -34.60 -30.24 -1.79
N GLN A 23 -33.30 -30.24 -1.47
CA GLN A 23 -32.53 -31.36 -0.93
C GLN A 23 -31.26 -30.84 -0.23
N LEU A 24 -30.95 -31.37 0.95
CA LEU A 24 -29.65 -31.21 1.61
C LEU A 24 -28.64 -32.11 0.89
N ALA A 25 -27.83 -31.54 -0.01
CA ALA A 25 -26.69 -32.24 -0.58
C ALA A 25 -25.56 -32.36 0.48
N PRO A 26 -25.00 -33.55 0.73
CA PRO A 26 -23.80 -33.66 1.56
C PRO A 26 -22.62 -33.03 0.82
N GLN A 27 -22.02 -31.99 1.39
CA GLN A 27 -20.77 -31.44 0.87
C GLN A 27 -19.67 -32.48 1.04
N SER A 28 -19.11 -32.94 -0.09
CA SER A 28 -17.92 -33.79 -0.12
C SER A 28 -16.76 -33.08 0.59
N ARG A 29 -16.36 -33.57 1.75
CA ARG A 29 -15.11 -33.14 2.41
C ARG A 29 -13.94 -33.53 1.50
N ALA A 30 -13.15 -32.55 1.07
CA ALA A 30 -11.89 -32.80 0.37
C ALA A 30 -10.94 -33.61 1.27
N ALA A 31 -10.32 -34.65 0.73
CA ALA A 31 -9.32 -35.44 1.43
C ALA A 31 -8.09 -34.57 1.79
N PRO A 32 -7.50 -34.72 2.99
CA PRO A 32 -6.25 -34.05 3.32
C PRO A 32 -5.12 -34.51 2.40
N SER A 33 -4.28 -33.58 1.92
CA SER A 33 -3.15 -33.91 1.07
C SER A 33 -2.09 -34.75 1.83
N PRO A 34 -1.42 -35.72 1.19
CA PRO A 34 -0.40 -36.55 1.82
C PRO A 34 0.90 -35.79 2.12
N PHE A 35 1.03 -34.55 1.64
CA PHE A 35 2.23 -33.71 1.80
C PHE A 35 2.09 -32.68 2.92
N ARG A 36 1.62 -33.12 4.10
CA ARG A 36 1.67 -32.31 5.32
C ARG A 36 2.92 -32.70 6.11
N VAL A 37 4.05 -32.06 5.83
CA VAL A 37 5.28 -32.23 6.61
C VAL A 37 5.08 -31.55 7.98
N SER A 38 5.20 -32.35 9.03
CA SER A 38 5.17 -31.92 10.43
C SER A 38 6.45 -31.15 10.76
N SER A 39 6.37 -29.83 10.96
CA SER A 39 7.50 -29.04 11.48
C SER A 39 7.50 -29.06 13.01
N ARG A 40 7.94 -30.16 13.61
CA ARG A 40 8.48 -30.13 14.97
C ARG A 40 10.00 -30.10 14.84
N ILE A 41 10.60 -28.92 14.96
CA ILE A 41 12.06 -28.80 15.10
C ILE A 41 12.35 -28.76 16.60
N PRO A 42 13.14 -29.68 17.16
CA PRO A 42 13.56 -29.63 18.55
C PRO A 42 14.56 -28.49 18.78
N LEU A 43 14.36 -27.76 19.87
CA LEU A 43 15.26 -26.74 20.41
C LEU A 43 16.50 -27.41 21.00
N SER A 44 17.45 -27.79 20.16
CA SER A 44 18.79 -28.15 20.62
C SER A 44 19.75 -28.01 19.45
N ASN A 45 20.35 -26.82 19.32
CA ASN A 45 21.72 -26.62 18.83
C ASN A 45 22.08 -25.14 19.02
N CYS A 46 22.16 -24.75 20.30
CA CYS A 46 22.90 -23.56 20.70
C CYS A 46 24.39 -23.87 20.54
N ILE A 47 24.99 -23.52 19.40
CA ILE A 47 26.44 -23.54 19.24
C ILE A 47 26.96 -22.12 19.40
N PHE A 48 27.52 -21.90 20.59
CA PHE A 48 28.29 -20.75 21.02
C PHE A 48 29.49 -20.54 20.06
N ARG A 49 29.45 -19.52 19.19
CA ARG A 49 30.67 -19.10 18.48
C ARG A 49 31.42 -18.08 19.33
N ARG A 50 32.51 -18.55 19.96
CA ARG A 50 33.55 -17.71 20.55
C ARG A 50 34.17 -16.78 19.48
N PRO A 51 34.60 -15.56 19.87
CA PRO A 51 35.18 -14.59 18.95
C PRO A 51 36.59 -15.02 18.53
N VAL A 52 36.92 -14.82 17.25
CA VAL A 52 38.28 -14.99 16.73
C VAL A 52 39.13 -13.79 17.18
N GLU A 53 40.18 -14.12 17.93
CA GLU A 53 41.28 -13.27 18.38
C GLU A 53 41.78 -12.32 17.28
N ALA A 54 41.88 -11.03 17.62
CA ALA A 54 42.53 -10.03 16.80
C ALA A 54 44.05 -10.16 16.95
N ARG A 55 44.76 -10.58 15.89
CA ARG A 55 46.20 -10.35 15.76
C ARG A 55 46.40 -9.07 14.97
N VAL A 56 46.75 -7.99 15.68
CA VAL A 56 47.21 -6.73 15.09
C VAL A 56 48.74 -6.81 15.03
N CYS A 57 49.31 -7.03 13.85
CA CYS A 57 50.73 -6.76 13.61
C CYS A 57 50.88 -5.25 13.37
N LEU A 58 51.53 -4.60 14.33
CA LEU A 58 51.97 -3.22 14.27
C LEU A 58 53.39 -3.20 13.69
N GLU A 59 53.52 -2.95 12.39
CA GLU A 59 54.75 -2.55 11.68
C GLU A 59 54.28 -2.20 10.26
N SER A 60 54.62 -1.09 9.60
CA SER A 60 55.78 -0.22 9.70
C SER A 60 55.42 1.13 9.05
N VAL A 61 55.83 2.22 9.68
CA VAL A 61 55.76 3.60 9.18
C VAL A 61 56.91 3.83 8.20
N VAL A 62 56.66 4.05 6.89
CA VAL A 62 57.47 4.95 6.02
C VAL A 62 56.64 5.39 4.79
N PRO A 63 56.74 6.66 4.32
CA PRO A 63 55.82 7.26 3.38
C PRO A 63 56.29 7.12 1.93
N TYR A 64 55.49 6.47 1.10
CA TYR A 64 55.71 6.42 -0.35
C TYR A 64 54.55 7.13 -1.07
N HIS A 65 54.90 8.33 -1.54
CA HIS A 65 54.39 8.98 -2.75
C HIS A 65 52.89 9.33 -2.81
N SER A 66 52.66 10.64 -2.74
CA SER A 66 51.47 11.40 -3.16
C SER A 66 50.98 11.16 -4.60
N ALA A 67 51.66 10.31 -5.38
CA ALA A 67 51.32 10.01 -6.76
C ALA A 67 50.21 8.94 -6.92
N THR A 68 50.04 8.02 -5.96
CA THR A 68 48.93 7.05 -5.96
C THR A 68 47.65 7.60 -5.34
N ALA A 69 47.75 8.55 -4.42
CA ALA A 69 46.60 9.20 -3.80
C ALA A 69 45.78 10.03 -4.81
N SER A 70 46.44 10.70 -5.75
CA SER A 70 45.80 11.44 -6.86
C SER A 70 45.20 10.49 -7.91
N ALA A 71 45.84 9.35 -8.20
CA ALA A 71 45.30 8.33 -9.10
C ALA A 71 44.04 7.63 -8.53
N LEU A 72 44.02 7.32 -7.23
CA LEU A 72 42.85 6.78 -6.55
C LEU A 72 41.70 7.79 -6.48
N THR A 73 41.99 9.07 -6.22
CA THR A 73 40.96 10.14 -6.25
C THR A 73 40.45 10.44 -7.66
N SER A 74 41.29 10.36 -8.69
CA SER A 74 40.88 10.50 -10.11
C SER A 74 40.04 9.30 -10.59
N SER A 75 40.32 8.10 -10.07
CA SER A 75 39.52 6.90 -10.36
C SER A 75 38.11 6.94 -9.75
N MET A 76 37.94 7.63 -8.61
CA MET A 76 36.64 7.87 -7.97
C MET A 76 35.82 8.97 -8.64
N LEU A 77 36.44 9.82 -9.46
CA LEU A 77 35.76 10.86 -10.24
C LEU A 77 35.39 10.42 -11.66
N THR A 78 35.91 9.28 -12.12
CA THR A 78 35.52 8.67 -13.41
C THR A 78 34.52 7.53 -13.22
N ILE A 79 33.47 7.78 -12.43
CA ILE A 79 32.25 6.96 -12.55
C ILE A 79 31.66 7.28 -13.93
N PRO A 80 31.55 6.33 -14.86
CA PRO A 80 30.92 6.61 -16.14
C PRO A 80 29.51 7.11 -15.86
N ARG A 81 29.21 8.34 -16.32
CA ARG A 81 27.86 8.93 -16.31
C ARG A 81 26.86 8.17 -17.22
N ARG A 82 27.14 6.91 -17.56
CA ARG A 82 26.46 6.11 -18.59
C ARG A 82 25.70 4.90 -18.05
N SER A 83 25.28 4.91 -16.78
CA SER A 83 24.31 3.92 -16.26
C SER A 83 23.21 4.53 -15.38
N TYR A 84 23.38 5.74 -14.86
CA TYR A 84 22.37 6.37 -14.00
C TYR A 84 21.35 7.25 -14.74
N ALA A 85 21.45 7.37 -16.06
CA ALA A 85 20.50 8.15 -16.86
C ALA A 85 19.05 7.64 -16.77
N SER A 86 18.82 6.42 -16.29
CA SER A 86 17.47 5.86 -16.08
C SER A 86 16.88 6.15 -14.69
N ILE A 87 17.64 6.75 -13.76
CA ILE A 87 17.19 7.03 -12.38
C ILE A 87 17.21 8.54 -12.09
N SER A 88 17.76 9.36 -12.98
CA SER A 88 17.54 10.82 -12.98
C SER A 88 16.21 11.18 -13.66
N GLY A 89 15.10 10.61 -13.17
CA GLY A 89 13.74 11.05 -13.49
C GLY A 89 13.26 12.13 -12.50
N GLY A 90 14.12 13.10 -12.20
CA GLY A 90 13.70 14.30 -11.50
C GLY A 90 12.78 15.10 -12.40
N LYS A 91 11.59 15.44 -11.89
CA LYS A 91 10.59 16.34 -12.48
C LYS A 91 9.66 15.71 -13.52
N LEU A 92 8.61 15.11 -12.99
CA LEU A 92 7.25 15.63 -13.15
C LEU A 92 6.44 14.99 -12.02
N ALA A 93 5.98 15.79 -11.06
CA ALA A 93 4.95 15.32 -10.14
C ALA A 93 3.77 14.90 -11.02
N ASP A 94 3.64 13.59 -11.24
CA ASP A 94 2.62 13.01 -12.08
C ASP A 94 1.28 13.67 -11.71
N LYS A 95 0.51 14.15 -12.69
CA LYS A 95 -0.79 14.83 -12.46
C LYS A 95 -1.66 14.05 -11.46
N ARG A 96 -1.51 12.71 -11.44
CA ARG A 96 -2.14 11.78 -10.51
C ARG A 96 -1.70 11.94 -9.04
N ASN A 97 -0.42 12.22 -8.78
CA ASN A 97 0.11 12.52 -7.45
C ASN A 97 -0.38 13.87 -6.94
N ILE A 98 -0.45 14.89 -7.80
CA ILE A 98 -1.00 16.21 -7.46
C ILE A 98 -2.46 16.08 -7.02
N GLY A 99 -3.28 15.34 -7.77
CA GLY A 99 -4.67 15.10 -7.42
C GLY A 99 -4.86 14.27 -6.14
N ASP A 100 -3.95 13.35 -5.82
CA ASP A 100 -3.97 12.63 -4.54
C ASP A 100 -3.52 13.52 -3.37
N HIS A 101 -2.51 14.37 -3.58
CA HIS A 101 -2.05 15.33 -2.58
C HIS A 101 -3.14 16.34 -2.20
N ARG A 102 -3.82 16.94 -3.19
CA ARG A 102 -4.98 17.83 -2.94
C ARG A 102 -6.08 17.11 -2.14
N ARG A 103 -6.34 15.83 -2.44
CA ARG A 103 -7.32 15.02 -1.68
C ARG A 103 -6.88 14.76 -0.24
N ARG A 104 -5.59 14.53 0.02
CA ARG A 104 -5.05 14.38 1.38
C ARG A 104 -5.20 15.64 2.20
N LEU A 105 -4.89 16.81 1.63
CA LEU A 105 -5.07 18.10 2.28
C LEU A 105 -6.54 18.35 2.64
N LEU A 106 -7.44 18.10 1.68
CA LEU A 106 -8.87 18.19 1.93
C LEU A 106 -9.35 17.17 2.98
N ALA A 107 -8.82 15.95 2.97
CA ALA A 107 -9.19 14.93 3.94
C ALA A 107 -8.75 15.32 5.36
N ALA A 108 -7.54 15.84 5.52
CA ALA A 108 -7.06 16.37 6.80
C ALA A 108 -7.95 17.52 7.29
N LYS A 109 -8.29 18.48 6.41
CA LYS A 109 -9.16 19.63 6.76
C LYS A 109 -10.53 19.21 7.32
N PHE A 110 -11.13 18.16 6.77
CA PHE A 110 -12.49 17.72 7.14
C PHE A 110 -12.52 16.45 8.00
N GLU A 111 -11.38 16.00 8.54
CA GLU A 111 -11.28 14.74 9.26
C GLU A 111 -12.18 14.72 10.49
N LEU A 112 -12.02 15.72 11.37
CA LEU A 112 -12.77 15.84 12.62
C LEU A 112 -14.27 15.97 12.37
N ARG A 113 -14.68 16.86 11.47
CA ARG A 113 -16.10 17.06 11.12
C ARG A 113 -16.76 15.77 10.63
N ARG A 114 -16.07 15.00 9.79
CA ARG A 114 -16.59 13.70 9.33
C ARG A 114 -16.66 12.67 10.44
N LYS A 115 -15.64 12.58 11.31
CA LYS A 115 -15.64 11.65 12.45
C LYS A 115 -16.83 11.95 13.38
N LEU A 116 -17.03 13.22 13.71
CA LEU A 116 -18.14 13.68 14.55
C LEU A 116 -19.50 13.33 13.93
N TYR A 117 -19.75 13.71 12.67
CA TYR A 117 -21.05 13.42 12.05
C TYR A 117 -21.30 11.92 11.89
N LYS A 118 -20.26 11.12 11.62
CA LYS A 118 -20.39 9.66 11.55
C LYS A 118 -20.70 9.03 12.90
N ALA A 119 -20.10 9.52 13.98
CA ALA A 119 -20.40 9.07 15.34
C ALA A 119 -21.87 9.36 15.67
N LEU A 120 -22.30 10.62 15.52
CA LEU A 120 -23.68 11.05 15.76
C LEU A 120 -24.72 10.29 14.92
N CYS A 121 -24.39 9.92 13.68
CA CYS A 121 -25.29 9.09 12.86
C CYS A 121 -25.39 7.63 13.34
N LYS A 122 -24.36 7.13 14.03
CA LYS A 122 -24.25 5.74 14.51
C LYS A 122 -24.85 5.56 15.91
N ASP A 123 -24.93 6.63 16.70
CA ASP A 123 -25.42 6.59 18.07
C ASP A 123 -26.91 6.19 18.14
N PRO A 124 -27.27 5.08 18.81
CA PRO A 124 -28.65 4.62 18.86
C PRO A 124 -29.54 5.44 19.81
N ASN A 125 -28.94 6.09 20.81
CA ASN A 125 -29.64 6.86 21.84
C ASN A 125 -30.16 8.22 21.33
N LEU A 126 -29.71 8.66 20.16
CA LEU A 126 -30.07 9.94 19.59
C LEU A 126 -31.38 9.84 18.81
N PRO A 127 -32.31 10.82 18.92
CA PRO A 127 -33.55 10.82 18.13
C PRO A 127 -33.25 10.74 16.63
N SER A 128 -34.12 10.05 15.88
CA SER A 128 -34.01 9.84 14.43
C SER A 128 -33.77 11.15 13.67
N ASP A 129 -34.54 12.19 13.99
CA ASP A 129 -34.50 13.47 13.28
C ASP A 129 -33.12 14.13 13.36
N MET A 130 -32.46 14.02 14.52
CA MET A 130 -31.11 14.54 14.70
C MET A 130 -30.08 13.71 13.91
N ARG A 131 -30.23 12.38 13.89
CA ARG A 131 -29.39 11.51 13.06
C ARG A 131 -29.52 11.84 11.58
N ASP A 132 -30.73 12.11 11.11
CA ASP A 132 -30.97 12.47 9.71
C ASP A 132 -30.45 13.86 9.36
N LYS A 133 -30.55 14.84 10.27
CA LYS A 133 -29.86 16.13 10.13
C LYS A 133 -28.35 15.95 9.98
N HIS A 134 -27.72 15.07 10.76
CA HIS A 134 -26.29 14.78 10.65
C HIS A 134 -25.93 13.99 9.40
N ARG A 135 -26.79 13.07 8.94
CA ARG A 135 -26.64 12.35 7.68
C ARG A 135 -26.68 13.31 6.48
N ASN A 136 -27.60 14.28 6.51
CA ASN A 136 -27.67 15.36 5.52
C ASN A 136 -26.43 16.25 5.55
N LYS A 137 -25.94 16.65 6.74
CA LYS A 137 -24.67 17.41 6.89
C LYS A 137 -23.47 16.62 6.34
N LEU A 138 -23.42 15.30 6.57
CA LEU A 138 -22.36 14.43 6.06
C LEU A 138 -22.39 14.34 4.52
N SER A 139 -23.58 14.28 3.93
CA SER A 139 -23.78 14.27 2.47
C SER A 139 -23.32 15.58 1.81
N LYS A 140 -23.55 16.72 2.47
CA LYS A 140 -23.13 18.06 2.00
C LYS A 140 -21.61 18.26 1.97
N LEU A 141 -20.82 17.44 2.68
CA LEU A 141 -19.36 17.60 2.68
C LEU A 141 -18.73 17.20 1.33
N PRO A 142 -17.65 17.86 0.89
CA PRO A 142 -17.00 17.55 -0.38
C PRO A 142 -16.62 16.07 -0.50
N ARG A 143 -17.06 15.39 -1.58
CA ARG A 143 -16.83 13.93 -1.75
C ARG A 143 -15.34 13.54 -1.65
N ASN A 144 -14.46 14.41 -2.13
CA ASN A 144 -13.01 14.19 -2.20
C ASN A 144 -12.27 14.33 -0.87
N SER A 145 -12.89 14.86 0.17
CA SER A 145 -12.27 14.90 1.50
C SER A 145 -12.37 13.56 2.26
N SER A 146 -12.98 12.52 1.68
CA SER A 146 -13.11 11.23 2.36
C SER A 146 -11.77 10.50 2.37
N PHE A 147 -11.33 10.04 3.55
CA PHE A 147 -10.09 9.26 3.69
C PHE A 147 -10.10 7.99 2.82
N ALA A 148 -11.27 7.37 2.62
CA ALA A 148 -11.41 6.17 1.78
C ALA A 148 -11.01 6.40 0.31
N ARG A 149 -11.00 7.65 -0.16
CA ARG A 149 -10.59 7.98 -1.54
C ARG A 149 -9.09 8.17 -1.69
N VAL A 150 -8.37 8.46 -0.61
CA VAL A 150 -6.92 8.67 -0.65
C VAL A 150 -6.24 7.34 -1.04
N ARG A 151 -5.28 7.39 -1.97
CA ARG A 151 -4.50 6.20 -2.35
C ARG A 151 -3.03 6.40 -2.07
N ASN A 152 -2.37 5.36 -1.56
CA ASN A 152 -0.92 5.34 -1.40
C ASN A 152 -0.26 5.14 -2.77
N ARG A 153 0.30 6.22 -3.33
CA ARG A 153 1.04 6.23 -4.60
C ARG A 153 2.54 6.27 -4.34
N CYS A 154 3.32 5.75 -5.29
CA CYS A 154 4.77 5.91 -5.28
C CYS A 154 5.15 7.39 -5.45
N ILE A 155 6.11 7.85 -4.65
CA ILE A 155 6.63 9.22 -4.68
C ILE A 155 7.33 9.52 -6.02
N PHE A 156 8.23 8.63 -6.46
CA PHE A 156 9.02 8.81 -7.68
C PHE A 156 8.19 8.66 -8.97
N THR A 157 7.40 7.60 -9.08
CA THR A 157 6.75 7.20 -10.35
C THR A 157 5.24 7.46 -10.40
N GLY A 158 4.61 7.81 -9.28
CA GLY A 158 3.14 7.95 -9.19
C GLY A 158 2.34 6.65 -9.32
N ARG A 159 3.02 5.50 -9.41
CA ARG A 159 2.39 4.18 -9.54
C ARG A 159 1.39 3.93 -8.40
N PRO A 160 0.14 3.54 -8.69
CA PRO A 160 -0.92 3.39 -7.68
C PRO A 160 -0.93 2.04 -6.95
N ARG A 161 -0.24 1.02 -7.46
CA ARG A 161 -0.28 -0.35 -6.95
C ARG A 161 1.12 -0.84 -6.57
N SER A 162 1.16 -1.83 -5.69
CA SER A 162 2.40 -2.47 -5.21
C SER A 162 3.39 -1.43 -4.67
N VAL A 163 2.90 -0.58 -3.76
CA VAL A 163 3.68 0.45 -3.07
C VAL A 163 3.96 -0.05 -1.65
N TYR A 164 5.23 -0.12 -1.28
CA TYR A 164 5.62 -0.45 0.09
C TYR A 164 5.29 0.73 1.00
N LYS A 165 4.49 0.51 2.06
CA LYS A 165 3.97 1.58 2.93
C LYS A 165 5.10 2.32 3.66
N PHE A 166 6.12 1.60 4.12
CA PHE A 166 7.26 2.14 4.85
C PHE A 166 8.10 3.09 3.97
N PHE A 167 8.60 2.58 2.84
CA PHE A 167 9.46 3.35 1.93
C PHE A 167 8.69 4.32 1.02
N ARG A 168 7.37 4.17 0.87
CA ARG A 168 6.51 4.93 -0.07
C ARG A 168 6.98 4.89 -1.53
N VAL A 169 7.65 3.81 -1.92
CA VAL A 169 8.09 3.54 -3.30
C VAL A 169 7.37 2.35 -3.90
N SER A 170 7.29 2.31 -5.24
CA SER A 170 6.75 1.16 -5.96
C SER A 170 7.74 -0.01 -5.93
N ARG A 171 7.25 -1.23 -6.13
CA ARG A 171 8.12 -2.43 -6.24
C ARG A 171 9.23 -2.33 -7.29
N ILE A 172 9.04 -1.56 -8.37
CA ILE A 172 10.03 -1.43 -9.46
C ILE A 172 11.18 -0.56 -8.98
N VAL A 173 10.84 0.62 -8.46
CA VAL A 173 11.82 1.56 -7.91
C VAL A 173 12.52 0.95 -6.70
N PHE A 174 11.78 0.24 -5.84
CA PHE A 174 12.35 -0.46 -4.69
C PHE A 174 13.43 -1.46 -5.10
N ARG A 175 13.16 -2.29 -6.12
CA ARG A 175 14.16 -3.25 -6.62
C ARG A 175 15.38 -2.56 -7.21
N GLY A 176 15.18 -1.46 -7.95
CA GLY A 176 16.29 -0.66 -8.47
C GLY A 176 17.17 -0.09 -7.35
N LEU A 177 16.56 0.58 -6.38
CA LEU A 177 17.27 1.17 -5.23
C LEU A 177 17.96 0.10 -4.36
N ALA A 178 17.33 -1.07 -4.18
CA ALA A 178 17.93 -2.18 -3.44
C ALA A 178 19.15 -2.76 -4.17
N ALA A 179 19.06 -2.93 -5.50
CA ALA A 179 20.18 -3.41 -6.31
C ALA A 179 21.36 -2.44 -6.31
N GLN A 180 21.08 -1.13 -6.24
CA GLN A 180 22.10 -0.08 -6.12
C GLN A 180 22.71 0.04 -4.72
N GLY A 181 22.17 -0.66 -3.70
CA GLY A 181 22.61 -0.51 -2.32
C GLY A 181 22.22 0.82 -1.66
N SER A 182 21.33 1.62 -2.26
CA SER A 182 20.88 2.90 -1.69
C SER A 182 19.94 2.74 -0.49
N LEU A 183 19.40 1.53 -0.28
CA LEU A 183 18.53 1.22 0.85
C LEU A 183 19.32 0.58 1.99
N MET A 184 19.39 1.26 3.12
CA MET A 184 20.05 0.75 4.32
C MET A 184 19.36 -0.53 4.83
N GLY A 185 20.14 -1.55 5.15
CA GLY A 185 19.66 -2.80 5.75
C GLY A 185 18.91 -3.74 4.79
N VAL A 186 18.80 -3.42 3.51
CA VAL A 186 18.17 -4.30 2.52
C VAL A 186 19.23 -5.16 1.84
N LYS A 187 19.17 -6.48 2.07
CA LYS A 187 20.03 -7.48 1.42
C LYS A 187 19.16 -8.51 0.69
N LYS A 188 19.74 -9.16 -0.32
CA LYS A 188 19.09 -10.32 -0.97
C LYS A 188 18.99 -11.44 0.08
N ALA A 189 17.81 -11.99 0.26
CA ALA A 189 17.63 -13.16 1.12
C ALA A 189 18.26 -14.39 0.44
N SER A 190 19.18 -15.05 1.14
CA SER A 190 19.70 -16.37 0.82
C SER A 190 19.29 -17.29 1.96
N TRP A 191 18.43 -18.26 1.64
CA TRP A 191 18.12 -19.38 2.52
C TRP A 191 19.08 -20.52 2.22
#